data_AF-A0A077LMD7-F1
#
_entry.id   AF-A0A077LMD7-F1
#
_cell.length_a   1.000
_cell.length_b   1.000
_cell.length_c   1.000
_cell.angle_alpha   90.00
_cell.angle_beta   90.00
_cell.angle_gamma   90.00
#
_symmetry.space_group_name_H-M   'P 1'
#
loop_
_entity.id
_entity.type
_entity.pdbx_description
1 polymer ?
#
loop_
_entity_poly.entity_id
_entity_poly.type
_entity_poly.pdbx_seq_one_letter_code
_entity_poly.pdbx_strand_id
1 'polypeptide(L)'
;MPRRTRLLLTLLVLVALFAVGTRLDWSYPWRMYTGYQQFSNSLPDRATVERLNLRLKAEFGGDVEADYRISVNDEGKVTRVIGLNWVCRTGVEGQAFIKATMRQLDQPSFEWPDEIHMQFKCALAKREVWRG
;
A
#
# COMPACT_ATOMS: atom_id res chain seq x y z
N MET A 1 -15.08 -12.15 -42.96
CA MET A 1 -14.59 -11.05 -42.07
C MET A 1 -13.42 -10.36 -42.75
N PRO A 2 -13.49 -9.05 -42.99
CA PRO A 2 -12.69 -8.41 -44.04
C PRO A 2 -11.23 -8.26 -43.60
N ARG A 3 -10.31 -8.63 -44.50
CA ARG A 3 -8.84 -8.58 -44.30
C ARG A 3 -8.32 -7.26 -43.71
N ARG A 4 -9.00 -6.15 -44.01
CA ARG A 4 -8.68 -4.81 -43.51
C ARG A 4 -8.81 -4.69 -41.99
N THR A 5 -9.82 -5.33 -41.39
CA THR A 5 -10.02 -5.27 -39.92
C THR A 5 -8.97 -6.09 -39.19
N ARG A 6 -8.52 -7.21 -39.77
CA ARG A 6 -7.41 -8.00 -39.22
C ARG A 6 -6.09 -7.25 -39.26
N LEU A 7 -5.79 -6.59 -40.39
CA LEU A 7 -4.59 -5.76 -40.54
C LEU A 7 -4.56 -4.59 -39.55
N LEU A 8 -5.68 -3.91 -39.36
CA LEU A 8 -5.79 -2.84 -38.37
C LEU A 8 -5.58 -3.36 -36.94
N LEU A 9 -6.16 -4.51 -36.60
CA LEU A 9 -5.98 -5.14 -35.29
C LEU A 9 -4.52 -5.54 -35.03
N THR A 10 -3.84 -6.15 -35.99
CA THR A 10 -2.41 -6.49 -35.82
C THR A 10 -1.55 -5.24 -35.68
N LEU A 11 -1.85 -4.19 -36.43
CA LEU A 11 -1.13 -2.91 -36.31
C LEU A 11 -1.37 -2.27 -34.94
N LEU A 12 -2.61 -2.32 -34.44
CA LEU A 12 -2.95 -1.82 -33.11
C LEU A 12 -2.27 -2.61 -31.99
N VAL A 13 -2.20 -3.93 -32.12
CA VAL A 13 -1.47 -4.80 -31.19
C VAL A 13 0.04 -4.50 -31.23
N LEU A 14 0.63 -4.32 -32.41
CA LEU A 14 2.04 -3.96 -32.56
C LEU A 14 2.35 -2.58 -31.95
N VAL A 15 1.49 -1.59 -32.17
CA VAL A 15 1.65 -0.25 -31.57
C VAL A 15 1.49 -0.30 -30.06
N ALA A 16 0.54 -1.09 -29.54
CA ALA A 16 0.38 -1.29 -28.09
C ALA A 16 1.60 -1.97 -27.47
N LEU A 17 2.13 -3.01 -28.11
CA LEU A 17 3.35 -3.70 -27.67
C LEU A 17 4.57 -2.78 -27.73
N PHE A 18 4.69 -1.96 -28.76
CA PHE A 18 5.79 -0.99 -28.89
C PHE A 18 5.69 0.10 -27.82
N ALA A 19 4.48 0.62 -27.55
CA ALA A 19 4.25 1.63 -26.52
C ALA A 19 4.56 1.11 -25.10
N VAL A 20 4.24 -0.15 -24.82
CA VAL A 20 4.63 -0.83 -23.57
C VAL A 20 6.14 -1.05 -23.53
N GLY A 21 6.73 -1.49 -24.65
CA GLY A 21 8.16 -1.70 -24.80
C GLY A 21 8.97 -0.42 -24.55
N THR A 22 8.57 0.73 -25.09
CA THR A 22 9.29 2.01 -24.89
C THR A 22 9.22 2.55 -23.46
N ARG A 23 8.29 2.04 -22.64
CA ARG A 23 8.16 2.43 -21.22
C ARG A 23 8.94 1.53 -20.28
N LEU A 24 9.44 0.41 -20.77
CA LEU A 24 10.32 -0.46 -20.01
C LEU A 24 11.77 -0.01 -20.21
N ASP A 25 12.47 0.23 -19.11
CA ASP A 25 13.91 0.46 -19.15
C ASP A 25 14.63 -0.86 -19.45
N TRP A 26 14.87 -1.11 -20.75
CA TRP A 26 15.50 -2.32 -21.27
C TRP A 26 16.95 -2.51 -20.81
N SER A 27 17.55 -1.50 -20.18
CA SER A 27 18.91 -1.60 -19.67
C SER A 27 19.01 -2.56 -18.47
N TYR A 28 17.94 -2.76 -17.68
CA TYR A 28 17.96 -3.64 -16.48
C TYR A 28 16.67 -4.42 -16.18
N PRO A 29 16.02 -5.08 -17.16
CA PRO A 29 14.73 -5.77 -16.93
C PRO A 29 14.81 -6.88 -15.87
N TRP A 30 15.94 -7.60 -15.82
CA TRP A 30 16.14 -8.70 -14.87
C TRP A 30 16.45 -8.23 -13.45
N ARG A 31 17.05 -7.05 -13.29
CA ARG A 31 17.47 -6.52 -11.99
C ARG A 31 16.27 -6.04 -11.16
N MET A 32 15.27 -5.44 -11.82
CA MET A 32 14.01 -5.06 -11.18
C MET A 32 13.22 -6.28 -10.71
N TYR A 33 13.15 -7.34 -11.53
CA TYR A 33 12.37 -8.53 -11.20
C TYR A 33 12.97 -9.33 -10.02
N THR A 34 14.29 -9.51 -9.99
CA THR A 34 14.96 -10.21 -8.87
C THR A 34 14.89 -9.41 -7.59
N GLY A 35 15.07 -8.09 -7.65
CA GLY A 35 14.86 -7.19 -6.52
C GLY A 35 13.42 -7.30 -6.00
N TYR A 36 12.43 -7.19 -6.87
CA TYR A 36 11.02 -7.31 -6.50
C TYR A 36 10.69 -8.66 -5.84
N GLN A 37 11.17 -9.78 -6.39
CA GLN A 37 10.98 -11.11 -5.79
C GLN A 37 11.65 -11.23 -4.42
N GLN A 38 12.88 -10.74 -4.28
CA GLN A 38 13.60 -10.76 -3.01
C GLN A 38 12.87 -9.94 -1.94
N PHE A 39 12.38 -8.74 -2.30
CA PHE A 39 11.58 -7.91 -1.40
C PHE A 39 10.22 -8.54 -1.08
N SER A 40 9.56 -9.19 -2.07
CA SER A 40 8.30 -9.90 -1.85
C SER A 40 8.44 -11.04 -0.86
N ASN A 41 9.59 -11.73 -0.87
CA ASN A 41 9.89 -12.78 0.09
C ASN A 41 10.27 -12.24 1.48
N SER A 42 10.62 -10.95 1.59
CA SER A 42 10.89 -10.27 2.86
C SER A 42 9.65 -9.59 3.48
N LEU A 43 8.48 -9.70 2.82
CA LEU A 43 7.25 -9.19 3.42
C LEU A 43 6.86 -10.06 4.63
N PRO A 44 6.35 -9.44 5.70
CA PRO A 44 5.86 -10.19 6.84
C PRO A 44 4.76 -11.15 6.41
N ASP A 45 4.77 -12.35 6.98
CA ASP A 45 3.74 -13.35 6.71
C ASP A 45 2.34 -12.76 6.98
N ARG A 46 1.34 -13.23 6.24
CA ARG A 46 -0.04 -12.77 6.32
C ARG A 46 -0.58 -12.86 7.75
N ALA A 47 -0.20 -13.90 8.48
CA ALA A 47 -0.57 -14.07 9.89
C ALA A 47 -0.01 -12.97 10.81
N THR A 48 1.14 -12.38 10.48
CA THR A 48 1.74 -11.28 11.24
C THR A 48 0.98 -9.97 11.02
N VAL A 49 0.60 -9.68 9.78
CA VAL A 49 -0.25 -8.52 9.44
C VAL A 49 -1.65 -8.68 10.04
N GLU A 50 -2.20 -9.89 10.02
CA GLU A 50 -3.50 -10.19 10.64
C GLU A 50 -3.47 -10.01 12.16
N ARG A 51 -2.38 -10.42 12.84
CA ARG A 51 -2.21 -10.16 14.28
C ARG A 51 -2.13 -8.67 14.59
N LEU A 52 -1.43 -7.88 13.76
CA LEU A 52 -1.41 -6.43 13.89
C LEU A 52 -2.83 -5.85 13.77
N ASN A 53 -3.56 -6.26 12.73
CA ASN A 53 -4.95 -5.88 12.52
C ASN A 53 -5.83 -6.20 13.72
N LEU A 54 -5.76 -7.43 14.24
CA LEU A 54 -6.56 -7.85 15.39
C LEU A 54 -6.27 -7.02 16.64
N ARG A 55 -5.00 -6.70 16.89
CA ARG A 55 -4.61 -5.89 18.05
C ARG A 55 -5.06 -4.44 17.92
N LEU A 56 -4.85 -3.82 16.77
CA LEU A 56 -5.32 -2.45 16.54
C LEU A 56 -6.85 -2.39 16.55
N LYS A 57 -7.55 -3.40 16.02
CA LYS A 57 -9.01 -3.50 16.10
C LYS A 57 -9.52 -3.67 17.52
N ALA A 58 -8.80 -4.41 18.36
CA ALA A 58 -9.16 -4.57 19.77
C ALA A 58 -9.04 -3.24 20.55
N GLU A 59 -8.08 -2.38 20.17
CA GLU A 59 -7.82 -1.10 20.86
C GLU A 59 -8.66 0.05 20.29
N PHE A 60 -8.89 0.11 18.98
CA PHE A 60 -9.52 1.25 18.28
C PHE A 60 -10.84 0.91 17.55
N GLY A 61 -11.29 -0.34 17.63
CA GLY A 61 -12.54 -0.80 17.02
C GLY A 61 -12.39 -1.45 15.65
N GLY A 62 -13.50 -1.97 15.11
CA GLY A 62 -13.51 -2.79 13.89
C GLY A 62 -13.08 -2.09 12.59
N ASP A 63 -12.96 -0.76 12.61
CA ASP A 63 -12.73 0.08 11.44
C ASP A 63 -11.23 0.36 11.16
N VAL A 64 -10.34 -0.43 11.73
CA VAL A 64 -8.89 -0.42 11.44
C VAL A 64 -8.55 -1.47 10.38
N GLU A 65 -7.75 -1.10 9.40
CA GLU A 65 -7.18 -2.01 8.42
C GLU A 65 -5.71 -1.67 8.17
N ALA A 66 -4.86 -2.68 8.27
CA ALA A 66 -3.44 -2.63 8.02
C ALA A 66 -3.09 -3.55 6.86
N ASP A 67 -2.32 -3.05 5.91
CA ASP A 67 -1.82 -3.77 4.75
C ASP A 67 -0.30 -3.61 4.61
N TYR A 68 0.37 -4.64 4.12
CA TYR A 68 1.78 -4.58 3.75
C TYR A 68 1.90 -4.71 2.23
N ARG A 69 2.65 -3.81 1.61
CA ARG A 69 2.84 -3.77 0.17
C ARG A 69 4.25 -3.33 -0.19
N ILE A 70 4.65 -3.69 -1.41
CA ILE A 70 5.87 -3.19 -2.01
C ILE A 70 5.51 -2.00 -2.90
N SER A 71 6.24 -0.90 -2.73
CA SER A 71 6.19 0.24 -3.62
C SER A 71 7.50 0.33 -4.39
N VAL A 72 7.43 0.85 -5.62
CA VAL A 72 8.60 1.17 -6.44
C VAL A 72 8.48 2.62 -6.83
N ASN A 73 9.46 3.44 -6.46
CA ASN A 73 9.47 4.87 -6.82
C ASN A 73 9.92 5.07 -8.28
N ASP A 74 9.81 6.31 -8.78
CA ASP A 74 10.20 6.68 -10.15
C ASP A 74 11.70 6.47 -10.44
N GLU A 75 12.52 6.32 -9.39
CA GLU A 75 13.96 6.03 -9.48
C GLU A 75 14.27 4.52 -9.46
N GLY A 76 13.24 3.66 -9.42
CA GLY A 76 13.38 2.21 -9.37
C GLY A 76 13.79 1.65 -8.00
N LYS A 77 13.76 2.46 -6.94
CA LYS A 77 13.98 2.03 -5.56
C LYS A 77 12.74 1.30 -5.06
N VAL A 78 12.95 0.04 -4.66
CA VAL A 78 11.92 -0.81 -4.05
C VAL A 78 11.87 -0.51 -2.55
N THR A 79 10.68 -0.23 -2.01
CA THR A 79 10.46 0.04 -0.58
C THR A 79 9.30 -0.82 -0.05
N ARG A 80 9.43 -1.26 1.21
CA ARG A 80 8.36 -1.92 1.95
C ARG A 80 7.52 -0.86 2.65
N VAL A 81 6.24 -0.84 2.32
CA VAL A 81 5.29 0.12 2.84
C VAL A 81 4.25 -0.62 3.67
N ILE A 82 4.02 -0.15 4.88
CA ILE A 82 2.82 -0.50 5.64
C ILE A 82 1.76 0.58 5.42
N GLY A 83 0.61 0.17 4.88
CA GLY A 83 -0.60 0.99 4.82
C GLY A 83 -1.43 0.77 6.09
N LEU A 84 -1.89 1.86 6.70
CA LEU A 84 -2.74 1.86 7.88
C LEU A 84 -3.92 2.77 7.60
N ASN A 85 -5.10 2.18 7.52
CA ASN A 85 -6.36 2.88 7.33
C ASN A 85 -7.16 2.76 8.62
N TRP A 86 -7.61 3.90 9.14
CA TRP A 86 -8.51 3.90 10.28
C TRP A 86 -9.64 4.90 10.09
N VAL A 87 -10.87 4.41 10.20
CA VAL A 87 -12.06 5.27 10.29
C VAL A 87 -12.34 5.53 11.77
N CYS A 88 -12.03 6.75 12.20
CA CYS A 88 -12.15 7.13 13.59
C CYS A 88 -13.56 7.67 13.89
N ARG A 89 -14.09 7.35 15.08
CA ARG A 89 -15.40 7.87 15.53
C ARG A 89 -15.29 9.29 16.05
N THR A 90 -14.15 9.66 16.64
CA THR A 90 -13.89 11.00 17.20
C THR A 90 -12.49 11.50 16.84
N GLY A 91 -12.35 12.77 16.48
CA GLY A 91 -11.11 13.33 15.93
C GLY A 91 -9.91 13.45 16.88
N VAL A 92 -10.03 13.07 18.15
CA VAL A 92 -9.00 13.29 19.19
C VAL A 92 -8.02 12.12 19.33
N GLU A 93 -8.35 10.96 18.76
CA GLU A 93 -7.63 9.70 19.04
C GLU A 93 -6.47 9.40 18.07
N GLY A 94 -6.21 10.28 17.08
CA GLY A 94 -5.18 10.07 16.05
C GLY A 94 -3.76 9.84 16.61
N GLN A 95 -3.34 10.61 17.62
CA GLN A 95 -2.02 10.42 18.23
C GLN A 95 -1.91 9.11 19.02
N ALA A 96 -2.99 8.70 19.68
CA ALA A 96 -3.03 7.42 20.39
C ALA A 96 -2.87 6.25 19.42
N PHE A 97 -3.53 6.32 18.26
CA PHE A 97 -3.40 5.32 17.19
C PHE A 97 -1.99 5.24 16.61
N ILE A 98 -1.36 6.39 16.34
CA ILE A 98 0.04 6.43 15.88
C ILE A 98 0.95 5.75 16.89
N LYS A 99 0.82 6.11 18.18
CA LYS A 99 1.66 5.56 19.26
C LYS A 99 1.44 4.06 19.45
N ALA A 100 0.19 3.60 19.41
CA ALA A 100 -0.15 2.19 19.51
C ALA A 100 0.41 1.39 18.33
N THR A 101 0.27 1.91 17.11
CA THR A 101 0.85 1.30 15.91
C THR A 101 2.36 1.17 16.03
N MET A 102 3.06 2.25 16.39
CA MET A 102 4.52 2.22 16.56
C MET A 102 4.95 1.18 17.59
N ARG A 103 4.22 1.06 18.72
CA ARG A 103 4.48 0.03 19.73
C ARG A 103 4.29 -1.40 19.20
N GLN A 104 3.33 -1.62 18.31
CA GLN A 104 3.13 -2.96 17.71
C GLN A 104 4.21 -3.29 16.67
N LEU A 105 4.67 -2.28 15.92
CA LEU A 105 5.75 -2.43 14.93
C LEU A 105 7.13 -2.60 15.57
N ASP A 106 7.34 -2.07 16.77
CA ASP A 106 8.59 -2.24 17.54
C ASP A 106 8.75 -3.63 18.16
N GLN A 107 7.78 -4.52 17.97
CA GLN A 107 7.89 -5.89 18.48
C GLN A 107 8.85 -6.72 17.63
N PRO A 108 9.64 -7.62 18.24
CA PRO A 108 10.63 -8.43 17.53
C PRO A 108 10.05 -9.37 16.46
N SER A 109 8.72 -9.58 16.46
CA SER A 109 8.03 -10.34 15.41
C SER A 109 7.75 -9.53 14.14
N PHE A 110 7.99 -8.22 14.15
CA PHE A 110 7.79 -7.33 13.02
C PHE A 110 9.12 -6.86 12.47
N GLU A 111 9.34 -7.08 11.17
CA GLU A 111 10.41 -6.42 10.47
C GLU A 111 9.99 -4.98 10.17
N TRP A 112 10.87 -4.01 10.47
CA TRP A 112 10.56 -2.60 10.29
C TRP A 112 10.33 -2.27 8.80
N PRO A 113 9.21 -1.61 8.45
CA PRO A 113 8.97 -1.16 7.10
C PRO A 113 9.88 0.03 6.77
N ASP A 114 10.15 0.23 5.47
CA ASP A 114 10.92 1.38 5.00
C ASP A 114 10.07 2.65 5.03
N GLU A 115 8.74 2.51 4.84
CA GLU A 115 7.78 3.61 4.90
C GLU A 115 6.47 3.20 5.62
N ILE A 116 5.85 4.18 6.28
CA ILE A 116 4.57 4.01 6.99
C ILE A 116 3.58 5.02 6.46
N HIS A 117 2.52 4.54 5.81
CA HIS A 117 1.47 5.38 5.24
C HIS A 117 0.21 5.27 6.11
N MET A 118 -0.10 6.33 6.86
CA MET A 118 -1.29 6.37 7.71
C MET A 118 -2.37 7.26 7.10
N GLN A 119 -3.57 6.71 6.91
CA GLN A 119 -4.75 7.43 6.49
C GLN A 119 -5.80 7.44 7.59
N PHE A 120 -6.21 8.65 7.97
CA PHE A 120 -7.23 8.88 8.99
C PHE A 120 -8.49 9.42 8.34
N LYS A 121 -9.61 8.73 8.53
CA LYS A 121 -10.93 9.20 8.12
C LYS A 121 -11.77 9.39 9.37
N CYS A 122 -11.82 10.62 9.87
CA CYS A 122 -12.58 10.94 11.07
C CYS A 122 -13.90 11.59 10.71
N ALA A 123 -15.00 11.09 11.27
CA ALA A 123 -16.24 11.85 11.29
C ALA A 123 -15.96 13.13 12.11
N LEU A 124 -16.10 14.31 11.49
CA LEU A 124 -16.10 15.55 12.24
C LEU A 124 -17.28 15.47 13.20
N ALA A 125 -17.00 15.35 14.51
CA ALA A 125 -18.02 15.52 15.53
C ALA A 125 -18.73 16.85 15.21
N LYS A 126 -20.05 16.82 15.01
CA LYS A 126 -20.84 18.06 14.88
C LYS A 126 -20.42 18.95 16.04
N ARG A 127 -19.75 20.06 15.74
CA ARG A 127 -19.53 21.12 16.72
C ARG A 127 -20.92 21.50 17.22
N GLU A 128 -21.28 21.08 18.43
CA GLU A 128 -22.29 21.79 19.19
C GLU A 128 -21.70 23.19 19.37
N VAL A 129 -22.22 24.10 18.57
CA VAL A 129 -21.97 25.53 18.67
C VAL A 129 -22.43 25.91 20.07
N TRP A 130 -21.48 26.12 20.98
CA TRP A 130 -21.72 26.78 22.25
C TRP A 130 -22.35 28.15 21.95
N ARG A 131 -23.68 28.24 22.08
CA ARG A 131 -24.40 29.48 22.33
C ARG A 131 -24.72 29.50 23.82
N GLY A 132 -23.96 30.30 24.55
CA GLY A 132 -24.20 30.71 25.93
C GLY A 132 -23.48 32.02 26.14
#